data_AF-A0A8J5MNP4-F1
#
_entry.id   AF-A0A8J5MNP4-F1
#
_cell.length_a   1.000
_cell.length_b   1.000
_cell.length_c   1.000
_cell.angle_alpha   90.00
_cell.angle_beta   90.00
_cell.angle_gamma   90.00
#
_symmetry.space_group_name_H-M   'P 1'
#
loop_
_entity.id
_entity.type
_entity.pdbx_description
1 polymer ?
#
loop_
_entity_poly.entity_id
_entity_poly.type
_entity_poly.pdbx_seq_one_letter_code
_entity_poly.pdbx_strand_id
1 'polypeptide(L)'
;TCNLLLPPFSLTPSQTQSHSVNMKLVVFACLVAVAVAAPQIRGDAPEYAEIIAYENEDSGDGNFRYSFQTSNGINQNARGYPGSQGQSNIEGSFR
;
A
#
# COMPACT_ATOMS: atom_id res chain seq x y z
N THR A 1 -54.49 48.84 -44.16
CA THR A 1 -53.89 47.60 -44.69
C THR A 1 -53.19 46.85 -43.56
N CYS A 2 -53.63 45.61 -43.36
CA CYS A 2 -53.00 44.47 -42.66
C CYS A 2 -52.61 44.50 -41.17
N ASN A 3 -53.50 43.83 -40.41
CA ASN A 3 -53.34 43.01 -39.19
C ASN A 3 -52.07 42.13 -39.06
N LEU A 4 -51.96 41.50 -37.86
CA LEU A 4 -51.24 40.27 -37.43
C LEU A 4 -50.04 40.62 -36.51
N LEU A 5 -49.74 40.02 -35.35
CA LEU A 5 -50.18 38.83 -34.60
C LEU A 5 -49.37 38.87 -33.26
N LEU A 6 -49.93 38.50 -32.10
CA LEU A 6 -49.11 38.03 -30.94
C LEU A 6 -48.61 36.59 -31.25
N PRO A 7 -47.41 36.09 -30.82
CA PRO A 7 -47.17 35.57 -29.44
C PRO A 7 -45.63 35.46 -29.09
N PRO A 8 -45.09 34.61 -28.17
CA PRO A 8 -45.60 34.00 -26.93
C PRO A 8 -44.72 34.30 -25.69
N PHE A 9 -45.28 33.98 -24.53
CA PHE A 9 -44.61 33.57 -23.29
C PHE A 9 -43.21 32.94 -23.51
N SER A 10 -42.18 33.42 -22.81
CA SER A 10 -40.91 32.71 -22.63
C SER A 10 -40.68 32.53 -21.12
N LEU A 11 -41.03 31.35 -20.62
CA LEU A 11 -40.68 30.89 -19.28
C LEU A 11 -39.15 30.90 -19.17
N THR A 12 -38.59 31.72 -18.29
CA THR A 12 -37.25 31.44 -17.76
C THR A 12 -37.32 30.06 -17.10
N PRO A 13 -36.51 29.06 -17.50
CA PRO A 13 -36.36 27.87 -16.68
C PRO A 13 -35.71 28.33 -15.38
N SER A 14 -36.52 28.39 -14.33
CA SER A 14 -36.10 28.43 -12.94
C SER A 14 -34.98 27.41 -12.77
N GLN A 15 -33.78 27.88 -12.43
CA GLN A 15 -32.69 27.01 -11.97
C GLN A 15 -33.12 26.36 -10.65
N THR A 16 -33.88 25.29 -10.74
CA THR A 16 -34.25 24.46 -9.60
C THR A 16 -33.73 23.04 -9.82
N GLN A 17 -32.40 22.87 -9.84
CA GLN A 17 -31.78 21.54 -9.66
C GLN A 17 -30.53 21.58 -8.76
N SER A 18 -30.39 22.60 -7.92
CA SER A 18 -29.21 22.76 -7.04
C SER A 18 -29.11 21.63 -6.01
N HIS A 19 -30.22 21.10 -5.47
CA HIS A 19 -30.14 20.16 -4.35
C HIS A 19 -29.64 18.75 -4.73
N SER A 20 -30.16 18.15 -5.82
CA SER A 20 -29.78 16.79 -6.25
C SER A 20 -28.40 16.70 -6.87
N VAL A 21 -27.92 17.78 -7.50
CA VAL A 21 -26.58 17.82 -8.11
C VAL A 21 -25.52 17.98 -7.02
N ASN A 22 -25.76 18.84 -6.03
CA ASN A 22 -24.85 19.04 -4.90
C ASN A 22 -24.71 17.78 -4.04
N MET A 23 -25.80 17.06 -3.74
CA MET A 23 -25.74 15.82 -2.98
C MET A 23 -24.91 14.74 -3.70
N LYS A 24 -25.10 14.60 -5.02
CA LYS A 24 -24.33 13.64 -5.83
C LYS A 24 -22.85 14.04 -5.91
N LEU A 25 -22.55 15.34 -5.97
CA LEU A 25 -21.19 15.86 -6.00
C LEU A 25 -20.45 15.61 -4.68
N VAL A 26 -21.13 15.79 -3.53
CA VAL A 26 -20.57 15.45 -2.21
C VAL A 26 -20.28 13.96 -2.11
N VAL A 27 -21.22 13.09 -2.51
CA VAL A 27 -21.01 11.64 -2.49
C VAL A 27 -19.84 11.23 -3.41
N PHE A 28 -19.76 11.82 -4.60
CA PHE A 28 -18.65 11.57 -5.53
C PHE A 28 -17.30 12.04 -4.95
N ALA A 29 -17.26 13.23 -4.35
CA ALA A 29 -16.07 13.77 -3.69
C ALA A 29 -15.61 12.88 -2.52
N CYS A 30 -16.55 12.37 -1.70
CA CYS A 30 -16.25 11.43 -0.64
C CYS A 30 -15.67 10.11 -1.17
N LEU A 31 -16.24 9.56 -2.25
CA LEU A 31 -15.73 8.33 -2.87
C LEU A 31 -14.32 8.51 -3.44
N VAL A 32 -14.05 9.64 -4.10
CA VAL A 32 -12.71 9.97 -4.60
C VAL A 32 -11.72 10.15 -3.46
N ALA A 33 -12.11 10.84 -2.38
CA ALA A 33 -11.27 11.02 -1.20
C ALA A 33 -10.89 9.67 -0.55
N VAL A 34 -11.82 8.72 -0.46
CA VAL A 34 -11.56 7.37 0.05
C VAL A 34 -10.63 6.59 -0.89
N ALA A 35 -10.83 6.68 -2.21
CA ALA A 35 -9.97 6.01 -3.18
C ALA A 35 -8.52 6.52 -3.15
N VAL A 36 -8.32 7.81 -2.90
CA VAL A 36 -6.98 8.43 -2.78
C VAL A 36 -6.32 8.14 -1.43
N ALA A 37 -7.10 8.00 -0.35
CA ALA A 37 -6.60 7.70 0.98
C ALA A 37 -6.30 6.20 1.20
N ALA A 38 -6.76 5.32 0.30
CA ALA A 38 -6.40 3.92 0.35
C ALA A 38 -4.88 3.76 0.25
N PRO A 39 -4.26 2.78 0.97
CA PRO A 39 -2.86 2.48 0.82
C PRO A 39 -2.60 2.11 -0.64
N GLN A 40 -2.02 3.05 -1.37
CA GLN A 40 -1.53 2.78 -2.71
C GLN A 40 -0.35 1.83 -2.54
N ILE A 41 -0.60 0.54 -2.72
CA ILE A 41 0.43 -0.45 -3.06
C ILE A 41 0.93 -0.01 -4.45
N ARG A 42 1.67 1.09 -4.48
CA ARG A 42 2.43 1.55 -5.64
C ARG A 42 3.46 0.47 -5.91
N GLY A 43 3.76 0.21 -7.18
CA GLY A 43 4.78 -0.75 -7.62
C GLY A 43 6.20 -0.51 -7.09
N ASP A 44 6.40 0.52 -6.25
CA ASP A 44 7.63 0.81 -5.50
C ASP A 44 7.56 0.35 -4.03
N ALA A 45 6.44 -0.24 -3.58
CA ALA A 45 6.45 -1.03 -2.35
C ALA A 45 7.50 -2.13 -2.56
N PRO A 46 8.47 -2.32 -1.62
CA PRO A 46 9.43 -3.40 -1.76
C PRO A 46 8.62 -4.66 -2.00
N GLU A 47 8.89 -5.32 -3.13
CA GLU A 47 8.26 -6.60 -3.47
C GLU A 47 8.26 -7.44 -2.20
N TYR A 48 7.07 -7.89 -1.77
CA TYR A 48 6.94 -8.63 -0.53
C TYR A 48 7.90 -9.83 -0.59
N ALA A 49 8.96 -9.75 0.21
CA ALA A 49 10.02 -10.73 0.22
C ALA A 49 9.60 -11.87 1.14
N GLU A 50 9.23 -13.00 0.55
CA GLU A 50 8.87 -14.20 1.30
C GLU A 50 10.12 -15.01 1.59
N ILE A 51 10.22 -15.61 2.78
CA ILE A 51 11.32 -16.52 3.11
C ILE A 51 11.07 -17.85 2.39
N ILE A 52 11.93 -18.17 1.41
CA ILE A 52 11.83 -19.40 0.61
C ILE A 52 12.66 -20.55 1.19
N ALA A 53 13.70 -20.24 1.96
CA ALA A 53 14.51 -21.22 2.67
C ALA A 53 14.92 -20.66 4.02
N TYR A 54 14.86 -21.51 5.05
CA TYR A 54 15.28 -21.19 6.40
C TYR A 54 15.91 -22.42 7.04
N GLU A 55 17.11 -22.25 7.58
CA GLU A 55 17.80 -23.26 8.36
C GLU A 55 18.20 -22.66 9.71
N ASN A 56 18.00 -23.44 10.77
CA ASN A 56 18.42 -23.09 12.11
C ASN A 56 18.90 -24.36 12.81
N GLU A 57 20.15 -24.33 13.28
CA GLU A 57 20.69 -25.38 14.13
C GLU A 57 21.24 -24.75 15.40
N ASP A 58 20.81 -25.28 16.54
CA ASP A 58 21.33 -24.96 17.86
C ASP A 58 21.69 -26.28 18.55
N SER A 59 22.95 -26.41 18.94
CA SER A 59 23.47 -27.63 19.58
C SER A 59 23.36 -27.59 21.11
N GLY A 60 22.88 -26.49 21.71
CA GLY A 60 22.69 -26.34 23.15
C GLY A 60 23.99 -26.17 23.96
N ASP A 61 25.14 -26.17 23.28
CA ASP A 61 26.48 -25.94 23.82
C ASP A 61 26.97 -24.50 23.59
N GLY A 62 26.08 -23.62 23.11
CA GLY A 62 26.37 -22.25 22.73
C GLY A 62 26.89 -22.11 21.29
N ASN A 63 27.03 -23.22 20.55
CA ASN A 63 27.20 -23.18 19.11
C ASN A 63 25.83 -23.11 18.42
N PHE A 64 25.68 -22.14 17.53
CA PHE A 64 24.48 -22.00 16.72
C PHE A 64 24.83 -21.61 15.28
N ARG A 65 23.93 -21.90 14.36
CA ARG A 65 23.94 -21.36 13.00
C ARG A 65 22.53 -21.10 12.52
N TYR A 66 22.36 -20.07 11.72
CA TYR A 66 21.14 -19.85 10.97
C TYR A 66 21.44 -19.37 9.56
N SER A 67 20.56 -19.68 8.62
CA SER A 67 20.58 -19.16 7.27
C SER A 67 19.16 -18.91 6.79
N PHE A 68 18.97 -17.87 5.98
CA PHE A 68 17.70 -17.66 5.30
C PHE A 68 17.90 -17.07 3.91
N GLN A 69 16.96 -17.40 3.03
CA GLN A 69 16.86 -16.85 1.70
C GLN A 69 15.45 -16.35 1.46
N THR A 70 15.33 -15.18 0.84
CA THR A 70 14.05 -14.58 0.46
C THR A 70 13.81 -14.64 -1.05
N SER A 71 12.55 -14.49 -1.45
CA SER A 71 12.10 -14.51 -2.85
C SER A 71 12.75 -13.42 -3.71
N ASN A 72 13.11 -12.27 -3.12
CA ASN A 72 13.79 -11.16 -3.79
C ASN A 72 15.32 -11.30 -3.80
N GLY A 73 15.86 -12.50 -3.49
CA GLY A 73 17.27 -12.82 -3.63
C GLY A 73 18.16 -12.49 -2.44
N ILE A 74 17.62 -11.88 -1.37
CA ILE A 74 18.38 -11.63 -0.14
C ILE A 74 18.74 -12.97 0.49
N ASN A 75 20.00 -13.13 0.87
CA ASN A 75 20.46 -14.29 1.60
C ASN A 75 21.39 -13.87 2.74
N GLN A 76 21.05 -14.32 3.94
CA GLN A 76 21.86 -14.11 5.13
C GLN A 76 22.23 -15.45 5.74
N ASN A 77 23.45 -15.53 6.25
CA ASN A 77 23.86 -16.59 7.16
C ASN A 77 24.66 -16.01 8.32
N ALA A 78 24.58 -16.68 9.46
CA ALA A 78 25.49 -16.46 10.56
C ALA A 78 25.69 -17.73 11.38
N ARG A 79 26.83 -17.80 12.05
CA ARG A 79 27.15 -18.83 13.04
C ARG A 79 27.81 -18.19 14.24
N GLY A 80 27.57 -18.78 15.40
CA GLY A 80 28.13 -18.35 16.66
C GLY A 80 28.87 -19.48 17.36
N TYR A 81 29.93 -19.10 18.07
CA TYR A 81 30.74 -19.98 18.91
C TYR A 81 30.98 -19.35 20.28
N PRO A 82 31.00 -20.14 21.37
CA PRO A 82 31.42 -19.65 22.69
C PRO A 82 32.89 -19.22 22.69
N GLY A 83 33.15 -18.06 23.28
CA GLY A 83 34.49 -17.55 23.54
C GLY A 83 34.98 -17.92 24.94
N SER A 84 36.29 -17.80 25.16
CA SER A 84 36.96 -18.31 26.36
C SER A 84 36.58 -17.61 27.68
N GLN A 85 35.96 -16.43 27.64
CA GLN A 85 35.46 -15.72 28.83
C GLN A 85 33.92 -15.70 28.88
N GLY A 86 33.26 -16.60 28.14
CA GLY A 86 31.80 -16.66 28.06
C GLY A 86 31.17 -15.64 27.12
N GLN A 87 31.94 -14.90 26.32
CA GLN A 87 31.40 -14.09 25.22
C GLN A 87 30.92 -14.98 24.05
N SER A 88 30.04 -14.47 23.21
CA SER A 88 29.68 -15.12 21.95
C SER A 88 30.42 -14.48 20.79
N ASN A 89 31.17 -15.28 20.03
CA ASN A 89 31.80 -14.85 18.78
C ASN A 89 30.86 -15.18 17.64
N ILE A 90 30.42 -14.18 16.87
CA ILE A 90 29.45 -14.35 15.78
C ILE A 90 30.09 -13.88 14.48
N GLU A 91 29.96 -14.70 13.45
CA GLU A 91 30.41 -14.40 12.10
C GLU A 91 29.36 -14.81 11.07
N GLY A 92 29.32 -14.11 9.95
CA GLY A 92 28.28 -14.31 8.95
C GLY A 92 28.49 -13.46 7.71
N SER A 93 27.57 -13.60 6.77
CA SER A 93 27.56 -12.85 5.52
C SER A 93 26.14 -12.49 5.10
N PHE A 94 26.03 -11.40 4.35
CA PHE A 94 24.78 -10.91 3.76
C PHE A 94 25.03 -10.59 2.29
N ARG A 95 24.07 -10.94 1.44
CA ARG A 95 24.06 -10.63 0.01
C ARG A 95 22.65 -10.31 -0.46
#